data_AF-A0A7S4PPV3-F1
#
_entry.id   AF-A0A7S4PPV3-F1
#
_cell.length_a   1.000
_cell.length_b   1.000
_cell.length_c   1.000
_cell.angle_alpha   90.00
_cell.angle_beta   90.00
_cell.angle_gamma   90.00
#
_symmetry.space_group_name_H-M   'P 1'
#
loop_
_entity.id
_entity.type
_entity.pdbx_description
1 polymer ?
#
loop_
_entity_poly.entity_id
_entity_poly.type
_entity_poly.pdbx_seq_one_letter_code
_entity_poly.pdbx_strand_id
1 'polypeptide(L)'
;STRLVRAKEILGMEHVEADRLSVVVEEITDLKEVWRSLVEPWEKLQALGETAWNAVMPRKVRAALDDILQSLRDLPTHVRQYAAYEHISRRLKSLAKANVLLVDLRSQAMKERHWELLGQRLGVRWLMSEMTLSSVWESDLEANEGTFKEVIAMAQGELGLEEFLKQIREHWQ
;
A
#
# COMPACT_ATOMS: atom_id res chain seq x y z
N SER A 1 17.14 -37.90 33.22
CA SER A 1 17.70 -36.56 32.96
C SER A 1 18.69 -36.04 34.01
N THR A 2 18.58 -36.39 35.30
CA THR A 2 19.38 -35.76 36.39
C THR A 2 20.89 -36.01 36.35
N ARG A 3 21.36 -37.06 35.66
CA ARG A 3 22.80 -37.39 35.55
C ARG A 3 23.53 -36.59 34.48
N LEU A 4 22.85 -36.21 33.40
CA LEU A 4 23.42 -35.39 32.33
C LEU A 4 23.64 -33.94 32.78
N VAL A 5 22.73 -33.42 33.60
CA VAL A 5 22.81 -32.07 34.19
C VAL A 5 24.05 -31.95 35.08
N ARG A 6 24.27 -32.93 35.98
CA ARG A 6 25.46 -32.97 36.86
C ARG A 6 26.78 -33.17 36.12
N ALA A 7 26.79 -33.98 35.07
CA ALA A 7 28.00 -34.18 34.27
C ALA A 7 28.41 -32.91 33.51
N LYS A 8 27.43 -32.09 33.10
CA LYS A 8 27.64 -30.82 32.40
C LYS A 8 28.17 -29.72 33.31
N GLU A 9 27.76 -29.69 34.59
CA GLU A 9 28.29 -28.77 35.61
C GLU A 9 29.78 -29.03 35.95
N ILE A 10 30.20 -30.30 35.98
CA ILE A 10 31.57 -30.68 36.34
C ILE A 10 32.58 -30.31 35.24
N LEU A 11 32.11 -30.17 33.99
CA LEU A 11 32.96 -29.92 32.81
C LEU A 11 33.26 -28.44 32.54
N GLY A 12 32.78 -27.51 33.37
CA GLY A 12 33.07 -26.07 33.22
C GLY A 12 32.56 -25.46 31.92
N MET A 13 31.66 -26.15 31.21
CA MET A 13 31.01 -25.62 30.02
C MET A 13 29.97 -24.62 30.48
N GLU A 14 30.24 -23.34 30.22
CA GLU A 14 29.37 -22.23 30.57
C GLU A 14 27.92 -22.53 30.17
N HIS A 15 27.02 -22.35 31.14
CA HIS A 15 25.57 -22.43 30.95
C HIS A 15 25.04 -21.36 29.96
N VAL A 16 25.93 -20.55 29.40
CA VAL A 16 25.69 -19.31 28.65
C VAL A 16 25.32 -19.57 27.17
N GLU A 17 25.72 -20.69 26.57
CA GLU A 17 25.42 -20.95 25.15
C GLU A 17 24.04 -21.59 24.91
N ALA A 18 23.56 -22.43 25.82
CA ALA A 18 22.28 -23.13 25.65
C ALA A 18 21.08 -22.19 25.79
N ASP A 19 21.17 -21.24 26.73
CA ASP A 19 20.10 -20.28 27.05
C ASP A 19 19.97 -19.21 25.94
N ARG A 20 21.10 -18.79 25.36
CA ARG A 20 21.12 -17.87 24.22
C ARG A 20 20.61 -18.55 22.94
N LEU A 21 20.90 -19.84 22.74
CA LEU A 21 20.36 -20.58 21.61
C LEU A 21 18.84 -20.77 21.73
N SER A 22 18.29 -21.05 22.92
CA SER A 22 16.84 -21.18 23.10
C SER A 22 16.11 -19.87 22.84
N VAL A 23 16.65 -18.74 23.32
CA VAL A 23 16.08 -17.40 23.05
C VAL A 23 16.07 -17.11 21.55
N VAL A 24 17.17 -17.37 20.84
CA VAL A 24 17.23 -17.14 19.38
C VAL A 24 16.29 -18.09 18.62
N VAL A 25 16.10 -19.33 19.08
CA VAL A 25 15.15 -20.28 18.47
C VAL A 25 13.70 -19.86 18.69
N GLU A 26 13.36 -19.32 19.87
CA GLU A 26 12.06 -18.72 20.13
C GLU A 26 11.82 -17.49 19.24
N GLU A 27 12.77 -16.56 19.16
CA GLU A 27 12.69 -15.39 18.28
C GLU A 27 12.49 -15.76 16.80
N ILE A 28 13.19 -16.79 16.31
CA ILE A 28 13.03 -17.27 14.93
C ILE A 28 11.65 -17.91 14.73
N THR A 29 11.13 -18.59 15.75
CA THR A 29 9.80 -19.22 15.69
C THR A 29 8.71 -18.15 15.67
N ASP A 30 8.83 -17.14 16.53
CA ASP A 30 7.94 -15.98 16.57
C ASP A 30 7.98 -15.20 15.26
N LEU A 31 9.18 -14.96 14.70
CA LEU A 31 9.33 -14.32 13.38
C LEU A 31 8.63 -15.10 12.27
N LYS A 32 8.65 -16.43 12.31
CA LYS A 32 7.92 -17.25 11.32
C LYS A 32 6.41 -17.14 11.50
N GLU A 33 5.91 -17.06 12.72
CA GLU A 33 4.49 -16.86 12.99
C GLU A 33 4.03 -15.46 12.56
N VAL A 34 4.82 -14.43 12.90
CA VAL A 34 4.65 -13.05 12.43
C VAL A 34 4.54 -13.02 10.92
N TRP A 35 5.52 -13.59 10.23
CA TRP A 35 5.54 -13.59 8.77
C TRP A 35 4.29 -14.26 8.19
N ARG A 36 3.91 -15.45 8.69
CA ARG A 36 2.69 -16.15 8.26
C ARG A 36 1.43 -15.31 8.45
N SER A 37 1.32 -14.59 9.56
CA SER A 37 0.16 -13.73 9.83
C SER A 37 0.08 -12.49 8.93
N LEU A 38 1.22 -12.05 8.38
CA LEU A 38 1.30 -10.90 7.47
C LEU A 38 1.09 -11.27 5.99
N VAL A 39 1.24 -12.56 5.64
CA VAL A 39 1.06 -13.04 4.26
C VAL A 39 -0.34 -12.72 3.75
N GLU A 40 -1.39 -13.06 4.50
CA GLU A 40 -2.77 -12.84 4.03
C GLU A 40 -3.10 -11.34 3.80
N PRO A 41 -2.83 -10.42 4.75
CA PRO A 41 -2.99 -8.98 4.50
C PRO A 41 -2.18 -8.48 3.29
N TRP A 42 -0.97 -9.00 3.10
CA TRP A 42 -0.11 -8.63 1.98
C TRP A 42 -0.67 -9.12 0.65
N GLU A 43 -1.11 -10.37 0.56
CA GLU A 43 -1.74 -10.93 -0.64
C GLU A 43 -3.02 -10.18 -1.02
N LYS A 44 -3.84 -9.81 -0.04
CA LYS A 44 -5.02 -8.95 -0.28
C LYS A 44 -4.63 -7.59 -0.86
N LEU A 45 -3.54 -6.99 -0.36
CA LEU A 45 -3.04 -5.72 -0.88
C LEU A 45 -2.52 -5.87 -2.32
N GLN A 46 -1.78 -6.94 -2.62
CA GLN A 46 -1.29 -7.21 -3.97
C GLN A 46 -2.44 -7.44 -4.95
N ALA A 47 -3.41 -8.29 -4.60
CA ALA A 47 -4.59 -8.55 -5.41
C ALA A 47 -5.41 -7.26 -5.66
N LEU A 48 -5.51 -6.37 -4.67
CA LEU A 48 -6.12 -5.05 -4.86
C LEU A 48 -5.35 -4.22 -5.88
N GLY A 49 -4.02 -4.22 -5.79
CA GLY A 49 -3.11 -3.53 -6.72
C GLY A 49 -3.18 -4.02 -8.17
N GLU A 50 -3.46 -5.30 -8.39
CA GLU A 50 -3.63 -5.91 -9.72
C GLU A 50 -4.90 -5.45 -10.45
N THR A 51 -5.81 -4.74 -9.76
CA THR A 51 -7.02 -4.21 -10.38
C THR A 51 -6.66 -3.28 -11.55
N ALA A 52 -7.15 -3.62 -12.74
CA ALA A 52 -6.99 -2.78 -13.93
C ALA A 52 -7.56 -1.38 -13.67
N TRP A 53 -6.85 -0.34 -14.11
CA TRP A 53 -7.18 1.06 -13.80
C TRP A 53 -8.59 1.45 -14.25
N ASN A 54 -9.03 0.93 -15.39
CA ASN A 54 -10.38 1.15 -15.90
C ASN A 54 -11.48 0.59 -14.96
N ALA A 55 -11.19 -0.47 -14.19
CA ALA A 55 -12.10 -1.10 -13.25
C ALA A 55 -11.97 -0.55 -11.81
N VAL A 56 -10.97 0.30 -11.55
CA VAL A 56 -10.75 0.89 -10.23
C VAL A 56 -11.95 1.73 -9.80
N MET A 57 -12.48 1.40 -8.62
CA MET A 57 -13.51 2.18 -7.94
C MET A 57 -12.93 2.74 -6.63
N PRO A 58 -12.64 4.05 -6.53
CA PRO A 58 -11.95 4.63 -5.37
C PRO A 58 -12.60 4.36 -4.01
N ARG A 59 -13.94 4.27 -3.97
CA ARG A 59 -14.69 3.90 -2.75
C ARG A 59 -14.43 2.45 -2.32
N LYS A 60 -14.37 1.51 -3.28
CA LYS A 60 -14.09 0.10 -3.00
C LYS A 60 -12.63 -0.09 -2.60
N VAL A 61 -11.71 0.62 -3.25
CA VAL A 61 -10.29 0.63 -2.87
C VAL A 61 -10.13 1.11 -1.44
N ARG A 62 -10.78 2.23 -1.07
CA ARG A 62 -10.74 2.74 0.30
C ARG A 62 -11.24 1.72 1.32
N ALA A 63 -12.42 1.13 1.06
CA ALA A 63 -13.00 0.11 1.95
C ALA A 63 -12.05 -1.09 2.11
N ALA A 64 -11.50 -1.61 1.00
CA ALA A 64 -10.56 -2.72 1.05
C ALA A 64 -9.27 -2.39 1.83
N LEU A 65 -8.73 -1.17 1.69
CA LEU A 65 -7.58 -0.72 2.48
C LEU A 65 -7.90 -0.62 3.97
N ASP A 66 -9.08 -0.11 4.32
CA ASP A 66 -9.54 -0.03 5.72
C ASP A 66 -9.77 -1.42 6.32
N ASP A 67 -10.30 -2.37 5.53
CA ASP A 67 -10.47 -3.78 5.92
C ASP A 67 -9.12 -4.48 6.17
N ILE A 68 -8.13 -4.27 5.28
CA ILE A 68 -6.77 -4.80 5.47
C ILE A 68 -6.15 -4.17 6.73
N LEU A 69 -6.29 -2.87 6.94
CA LEU A 69 -5.82 -2.19 8.15
C LEU A 69 -6.52 -2.69 9.42
N GLN A 70 -7.78 -3.10 9.35
CA GLN A 70 -8.47 -3.73 10.47
C GLN A 70 -7.90 -5.13 10.75
N SER A 71 -7.71 -5.96 9.72
CA SER A 71 -7.11 -7.29 9.88
C SER A 71 -5.72 -7.25 10.50
N LEU A 72 -4.91 -6.26 10.15
CA LEU A 72 -3.60 -6.02 10.78
C LEU A 72 -3.75 -5.63 12.25
N ARG A 73 -4.74 -4.79 12.60
CA ARG A 73 -4.99 -4.40 13.99
C ARG A 73 -5.44 -5.57 14.85
N ASP A 74 -6.12 -6.56 14.28
CA ASP A 74 -6.58 -7.74 15.00
C ASP A 74 -5.46 -8.76 15.27
N LEU A 75 -4.25 -8.54 14.72
CA LEU A 75 -3.09 -9.39 14.98
C LEU A 75 -2.63 -9.34 16.45
N PRO A 76 -2.04 -10.44 16.96
CA PRO A 76 -1.53 -10.50 18.33
C PRO A 76 -0.53 -9.39 18.66
N THR A 77 -0.50 -8.96 19.92
CA THR A 77 0.36 -7.84 20.36
C THR A 77 1.84 -8.09 20.10
N HIS A 78 2.33 -9.33 20.26
CA HIS A 78 3.73 -9.66 19.98
C HIS A 78 4.07 -9.45 18.49
N VAL A 79 3.13 -9.73 17.57
CA VAL A 79 3.32 -9.49 16.13
C VAL A 79 3.42 -8.01 15.79
N ARG A 80 2.62 -7.17 16.47
CA ARG A 80 2.57 -5.73 16.21
C ARG A 80 3.83 -4.96 16.66
N GLN A 81 4.72 -5.59 17.41
CA GLN A 81 6.00 -5.00 17.84
C GLN A 81 7.10 -5.10 16.77
N TYR A 82 6.90 -5.92 15.74
CA TYR A 82 7.90 -6.12 14.69
C TYR A 82 7.91 -4.99 13.66
N ALA A 83 9.10 -4.63 13.18
CA ALA A 83 9.28 -3.62 12.15
C ALA A 83 8.52 -3.92 10.84
N ALA A 84 8.33 -5.21 10.50
CA ALA A 84 7.57 -5.62 9.33
C ALA A 84 6.10 -5.17 9.41
N TYR A 85 5.47 -5.29 10.60
CA TYR A 85 4.13 -4.79 10.85
C TYR A 85 4.05 -3.27 10.68
N GLU A 86 4.99 -2.54 11.28
CA GLU A 86 5.02 -1.07 11.16
C GLU A 86 5.17 -0.60 9.71
N HIS A 87 6.02 -1.29 8.93
CA HIS A 87 6.25 -0.98 7.53
C HIS A 87 4.97 -1.13 6.70
N ILE A 88 4.30 -2.28 6.80
CA ILE A 88 3.04 -2.55 6.07
C ILE A 88 1.93 -1.59 6.54
N SER A 89 1.80 -1.37 7.85
CA SER A 89 0.81 -0.44 8.41
C SER A 89 1.01 0.99 7.89
N ARG A 90 2.27 1.46 7.84
CA ARG A 90 2.61 2.78 7.30
C ARG A 90 2.27 2.87 5.81
N ARG A 91 2.63 1.85 5.04
CA ARG A 91 2.32 1.77 3.61
C ARG A 91 0.82 1.87 3.35
N LEU A 92 0.02 1.07 4.05
CA LEU A 92 -1.44 1.08 3.92
C LEU A 92 -2.07 2.42 4.31
N LYS A 93 -1.59 3.04 5.39
CA LYS A 93 -2.07 4.38 5.81
C LYS A 93 -1.75 5.45 4.77
N SER A 94 -0.55 5.43 4.19
CA SER A 94 -0.17 6.35 3.11
C SER A 94 -1.05 6.15 1.88
N LEU A 95 -1.29 4.90 1.46
CA LEU A 95 -2.23 4.57 0.37
C LEU A 95 -3.65 5.06 0.65
N ALA A 96 -4.14 4.84 1.87
CA ALA A 96 -5.47 5.27 2.29
C ALA A 96 -5.62 6.80 2.27
N LYS A 97 -4.58 7.53 2.68
CA LYS A 97 -4.52 9.01 2.59
C LYS A 97 -4.50 9.47 1.14
N ALA A 98 -3.67 8.84 0.30
CA ALA A 98 -3.56 9.14 -1.12
C ALA A 98 -4.81 8.78 -1.94
N ASN A 99 -5.75 8.01 -1.37
CA ASN A 99 -7.00 7.63 -2.03
C ASN A 99 -7.87 8.83 -2.43
N VAL A 100 -7.69 10.01 -1.80
CA VAL A 100 -8.37 11.24 -2.25
C VAL A 100 -7.97 11.58 -3.69
N LEU A 101 -6.67 11.48 -4.03
CA LEU A 101 -6.19 11.70 -5.39
C LEU A 101 -6.77 10.68 -6.37
N LEU A 102 -6.99 9.43 -5.95
CA LEU A 102 -7.61 8.40 -6.81
C LEU A 102 -9.03 8.77 -7.22
N VAL A 103 -9.80 9.46 -6.35
CA VAL A 103 -11.15 9.93 -6.69
C VAL A 103 -11.09 10.90 -7.86
N ASP A 104 -10.20 11.88 -7.77
CA ASP A 104 -10.03 12.91 -8.79
C ASP A 104 -9.41 12.34 -10.08
N LEU A 105 -8.42 11.47 -9.94
CA LEU A 105 -7.76 10.79 -11.07
C LEU A 105 -8.71 9.90 -11.86
N ARG A 106 -9.74 9.34 -11.20
CA ARG A 106 -10.73 8.48 -11.85
C ARG A 106 -11.91 9.27 -12.43
N SER A 107 -12.01 10.56 -12.14
CA SER A 107 -13.06 11.43 -12.67
C SER A 107 -13.03 11.53 -14.20
N GLN A 108 -14.16 11.89 -14.81
CA GLN A 108 -14.27 12.09 -16.26
C GLN A 108 -13.44 13.27 -16.79
N ALA A 109 -12.99 14.17 -15.90
CA ALA A 109 -12.10 15.26 -16.26
C ALA A 109 -10.74 14.72 -16.76
N MET A 110 -10.28 13.59 -16.20
CA MET A 110 -9.02 12.97 -16.60
C MET A 110 -9.17 12.22 -17.93
N LYS A 111 -8.45 12.71 -18.94
CA LYS A 111 -8.36 12.16 -20.29
C LYS A 111 -6.94 11.69 -20.55
N GLU A 112 -6.73 10.91 -21.61
CA GLU A 112 -5.41 10.34 -21.96
C GLU A 112 -4.28 11.38 -21.99
N ARG A 113 -4.52 12.56 -22.56
CA ARG A 113 -3.57 13.70 -22.56
C ARG A 113 -3.05 14.09 -21.17
N HIS A 114 -3.88 13.99 -20.13
CA HIS A 114 -3.50 14.32 -18.76
C HIS A 114 -2.61 13.23 -18.15
N TRP A 115 -2.89 11.96 -18.49
CA TRP A 115 -2.06 10.82 -18.11
C TRP A 115 -0.69 10.84 -18.80
N GLU A 116 -0.63 11.22 -20.07
CA GLU A 116 0.62 11.44 -20.79
C GLU A 116 1.45 12.57 -20.14
N LEU A 117 0.81 13.70 -19.80
CA LEU A 117 1.48 14.81 -19.13
C LEU A 117 2.03 14.39 -17.75
N LEU A 118 1.25 13.68 -16.95
CA LEU A 118 1.71 13.14 -15.67
C LEU A 118 2.90 12.19 -15.89
N GLY A 119 2.79 11.27 -16.85
CA GLY A 119 3.87 10.35 -17.19
C GLY A 119 5.17 11.08 -17.55
N GLN A 120 5.09 12.13 -18.38
CA GLN A 120 6.24 12.96 -18.72
C GLN A 120 6.86 13.66 -17.50
N ARG A 121 6.05 14.23 -16.62
CA ARG A 121 6.53 14.94 -15.42
C ARG A 121 7.14 13.99 -14.38
N LEU A 122 6.62 12.79 -14.27
CA LEU A 122 7.05 11.78 -13.31
C LEU A 122 8.15 10.85 -13.86
N GLY A 123 8.48 10.96 -15.14
CA GLY A 123 9.44 10.06 -15.79
C GLY A 123 8.93 8.63 -15.96
N VAL A 124 7.60 8.45 -15.99
CA VAL A 124 6.94 7.13 -16.11
C VAL A 124 6.15 7.08 -17.41
N ARG A 125 6.18 5.95 -18.10
CA ARG A 125 5.36 5.74 -19.29
C ARG A 125 4.22 4.78 -18.95
N TRP A 126 3.01 5.33 -18.84
CA TRP A 126 1.81 4.51 -18.67
C TRP A 126 1.18 4.18 -20.02
N LEU A 127 0.77 2.92 -20.16
CA LEU A 127 -0.13 2.47 -21.22
C LEU A 127 -1.50 2.29 -20.58
N MET A 128 -2.48 3.13 -20.95
CA MET A 128 -3.80 3.14 -20.30
C MET A 128 -4.51 1.79 -20.35
N SER A 129 -4.24 0.96 -21.36
CA SER A 129 -4.79 -0.39 -21.51
C SER A 129 -4.22 -1.42 -20.53
N GLU A 130 -3.00 -1.20 -20.04
CA GLU A 130 -2.26 -2.13 -19.18
C GLU A 130 -2.09 -1.60 -17.75
N MET A 131 -2.44 -0.33 -17.52
CA MET A 131 -2.27 0.34 -16.25
C MET A 131 -3.13 -0.33 -15.18
N THR A 132 -2.51 -0.64 -14.04
CA THR A 132 -3.19 -1.16 -12.85
C THR A 132 -3.18 -0.14 -11.73
N LEU A 133 -3.90 -0.42 -10.65
CA LEU A 133 -3.84 0.39 -9.44
C LEU A 133 -2.42 0.45 -8.86
N SER A 134 -1.68 -0.66 -8.90
CA SER A 134 -0.26 -0.69 -8.50
C SER A 134 0.59 0.26 -9.33
N SER A 135 0.40 0.34 -10.65
CA SER A 135 1.16 1.27 -11.50
C SER A 135 1.02 2.74 -11.06
N VAL A 136 -0.15 3.11 -10.53
CA VAL A 136 -0.40 4.46 -10.00
C VAL A 136 0.20 4.60 -8.59
N TRP A 137 0.10 3.57 -7.76
CA TRP A 137 0.71 3.57 -6.42
C TRP A 137 2.24 3.58 -6.41
N GLU A 138 2.88 3.05 -7.45
CA GLU A 138 4.33 3.01 -7.64
C GLU A 138 4.91 4.38 -8.03
N SER A 139 4.10 5.27 -8.57
CA SER A 139 4.50 6.65 -8.87
C SER A 139 4.60 7.58 -7.63
N ASP A 140 4.60 7.00 -6.43
CA ASP A 140 4.67 7.69 -5.14
C ASP A 140 3.74 8.90 -5.05
N LEU A 141 2.44 8.63 -4.89
CA LEU A 141 1.39 9.64 -4.80
C LEU A 141 1.63 10.68 -3.70
N GLU A 142 2.36 10.33 -2.64
CA GLU A 142 2.65 11.23 -1.53
C GLU A 142 3.83 12.17 -1.87
N ALA A 143 4.92 11.64 -2.41
CA ALA A 143 6.04 12.47 -2.85
C ALA A 143 5.67 13.41 -4.00
N ASN A 144 4.81 12.95 -4.91
CA ASN A 144 4.44 13.67 -6.13
C ASN A 144 3.05 14.34 -6.04
N GLU A 145 2.48 14.49 -4.84
CA GLU A 145 1.12 15.01 -4.62
C GLU A 145 0.87 16.34 -5.33
N GLY A 146 1.85 17.25 -5.31
CA GLY A 146 1.74 18.56 -5.99
C GLY A 146 1.55 18.42 -7.50
N THR A 147 2.35 17.57 -8.14
CA THR A 147 2.26 17.31 -9.58
C THR A 147 0.91 16.70 -9.96
N PHE A 148 0.41 15.75 -9.17
CA PHE A 148 -0.92 15.17 -9.37
C PHE A 148 -2.01 16.23 -9.26
N LYS A 149 -2.01 17.04 -8.20
CA LYS A 149 -3.01 18.10 -7.98
C LYS A 149 -3.02 19.14 -9.08
N GLU A 150 -1.86 19.55 -9.58
CA GLU A 150 -1.78 20.51 -10.70
C GLU A 150 -2.45 19.97 -11.96
N VAL A 151 -2.14 18.72 -12.36
CA VAL A 151 -2.71 18.13 -13.57
C VAL A 151 -4.21 17.86 -13.40
N ILE A 152 -4.63 17.42 -12.21
CA ILE A 152 -6.06 17.29 -11.86
C ILE A 152 -6.78 18.63 -12.00
N ALA A 153 -6.22 19.71 -11.45
CA ALA A 153 -6.83 21.03 -11.51
C ALA A 153 -6.96 21.54 -12.95
N MET A 154 -5.94 21.30 -13.78
CA MET A 154 -5.98 21.59 -15.21
C MET A 154 -7.12 20.82 -15.90
N ALA A 155 -7.20 19.51 -15.66
CA ALA A 155 -8.24 18.65 -16.22
C ALA A 155 -9.66 19.08 -15.81
N GLN A 156 -9.85 19.41 -14.54
CA GLN A 156 -11.14 19.89 -14.02
C GLN A 156 -11.52 21.25 -14.61
N GLY A 157 -10.55 22.17 -14.77
CA GLY A 157 -10.76 23.47 -15.41
C GLY A 157 -11.18 23.32 -16.89
N GLU A 158 -10.51 22.42 -17.63
CA GLU A 158 -10.87 22.11 -19.02
C GLU A 158 -12.29 21.55 -19.13
N LEU A 159 -12.67 20.60 -18.26
CA LEU A 159 -14.03 20.05 -18.24
C LEU A 159 -15.07 21.14 -17.97
N GLY A 160 -14.82 22.01 -16.98
CA GLY A 160 -15.73 23.12 -16.66
C GLY A 160 -15.92 24.08 -17.84
N LEU A 161 -14.86 24.36 -18.59
CA LEU A 161 -14.94 25.17 -19.81
C LEU A 161 -15.71 24.45 -20.93
N GLU A 162 -15.47 23.15 -21.13
CA GLU A 162 -16.20 22.34 -22.12
C GLU A 162 -17.72 22.33 -21.82
N GLU A 163 -18.11 22.16 -20.55
CA GLU A 163 -19.50 22.19 -20.09
C GLU A 163 -20.13 23.57 -20.26
N PHE A 164 -19.42 24.63 -19.91
CA PHE A 164 -19.88 26.01 -20.09
C PHE A 164 -20.14 26.35 -21.57
N LEU A 165 -19.22 25.98 -22.46
CA LEU A 165 -19.38 26.18 -23.91
C LEU A 165 -20.54 25.36 -24.49
N LYS A 166 -20.82 24.19 -23.92
CA LYS A 166 -21.99 23.38 -24.29
C LYS A 166 -23.28 24.09 -23.90
N GLN A 167 -23.38 24.60 -22.66
CA GLN A 167 -24.56 25.34 -22.20
C GLN A 167 -24.83 26.58 -23.05
N ILE A 168 -23.80 27.36 -23.40
CA ILE A 168 -23.94 28.50 -24.32
C ILE A 168 -24.61 28.03 -25.62
N ARG A 169 -24.03 27.03 -26.31
CA ARG A 169 -24.59 26.55 -27.58
C ARG A 169 -26.05 26.09 -27.48
N GLU A 170 -26.42 25.45 -26.38
CA GLU A 170 -27.80 25.00 -26.13
C GLU A 170 -28.78 26.16 -25.87
N HIS A 171 -28.33 27.26 -25.25
CA HIS A 171 -29.18 28.44 -24.98
C HIS A 171 -29.34 29.38 -26.18
N TRP A 172 -28.45 29.29 -27.17
CA TRP A 172 -28.50 30.11 -28.40
C TRP A 172 -29.11 29.34 -29.59
N GLN A 173 -29.70 28.17 -29.37
CA GLN A 173 -30.62 27.49 -30.30
C GLN A 173 -32.07 27.83 -29.97
#